data_AF-A0A3B9SS68-F1
#
_entry.id   AF-A0A3B9SS68-F1
#
_cell.length_a   1.000
_cell.length_b   1.000
_cell.length_c   1.000
_cell.angle_alpha   90.00
_cell.angle_beta   90.00
_cell.angle_gamma   90.00
#
_symmetry.space_group_name_H-M   'P 1'
#
loop_
_entity.id
_entity.type
_entity.pdbx_description
1 polymer ?
#
loop_
_entity_poly.entity_id
_entity_poly.type
_entity_poly.pdbx_seq_one_letter_code
_entity_poly.pdbx_strand_id
1 'polypeptide(L)'
;TALGRIALSSCAIPVPAMEPEKEKYIWQQIRENNLEEKHRVIKIEAAMTLKIMEIYGLKVTTMGRSIDQDREFFMAAGAAGIYAAQQYLKESKAKK
;
A
#
# COMPACT_ATOMS: atom_id res chain seq x y z
N THR A 1 2.72 -15.75 3.18
CA THR A 1 2.54 -14.84 2.02
C THR A 1 3.74 -14.96 1.08
N ALA A 2 3.67 -14.45 -0.17
CA ALA A 2 4.84 -14.41 -1.08
C ALA A 2 6.01 -13.61 -0.46
N LEU A 3 5.71 -12.52 0.24
CA LEU A 3 6.71 -11.69 0.94
C LEU A 3 7.50 -12.50 1.97
N GLY A 4 6.84 -13.30 2.81
CA GLY A 4 7.53 -14.09 3.82
C GLY A 4 8.38 -15.25 3.29
N ARG A 5 8.22 -15.62 2.01
CA ARG A 5 8.95 -16.73 1.36
C ARG A 5 10.01 -16.28 0.34
N ILE A 6 9.78 -15.16 -0.34
CA ILE A 6 10.56 -14.74 -1.53
C ILE A 6 11.35 -13.46 -1.26
N ALA A 7 10.93 -12.60 -0.33
CA ALA A 7 11.68 -11.38 -0.05
C ALA A 7 13.06 -11.71 0.57
N LEU A 8 14.12 -11.40 -0.18
CA LEU A 8 15.52 -11.70 0.21
C LEU A 8 16.08 -10.70 1.23
N SER A 9 15.44 -9.56 1.40
CA SER A 9 15.83 -8.52 2.36
C SER A 9 14.61 -7.86 2.99
N SER A 10 14.84 -7.16 4.11
CA SER A 10 13.83 -6.30 4.70
C SER A 10 13.39 -5.22 3.71
N CYS A 11 12.10 -4.87 3.73
CA CYS A 11 11.51 -3.88 2.84
C CYS A 11 10.39 -3.12 3.55
N ALA A 12 9.99 -1.98 2.99
CA ALA A 12 8.80 -1.28 3.43
C ALA A 12 7.56 -1.94 2.80
N ILE A 13 6.52 -2.16 3.60
CA ILE A 13 5.21 -2.66 3.18
C ILE A 13 4.17 -1.59 3.51
N PRO A 14 3.89 -0.65 2.59
CA PRO A 14 2.80 0.30 2.72
C PRO A 14 1.47 -0.41 2.54
N VAL A 15 0.63 -0.41 3.59
CA VAL A 15 -0.71 -0.98 3.59
C VAL A 15 -1.71 0.18 3.63
N PRO A 16 -2.66 0.26 2.68
CA PRO A 16 -3.63 1.35 2.68
C PRO A 16 -4.59 1.19 3.86
N ALA A 17 -5.08 2.30 4.40
CA ALA A 17 -6.21 2.30 5.31
C ALA A 17 -7.47 1.81 4.58
N MET A 18 -8.21 0.90 5.21
CA MET A 18 -9.39 0.26 4.63
C MET A 18 -10.54 0.27 5.66
N GLU A 19 -11.67 -0.30 5.28
CA GLU A 19 -12.76 -0.55 6.23
C GLU A 19 -12.29 -1.45 7.39
N PRO A 20 -12.80 -1.24 8.61
CA PRO A 20 -12.28 -1.88 9.82
C PRO A 20 -12.20 -3.40 9.77
N GLU A 21 -13.17 -4.07 9.13
CA GLU A 21 -13.21 -5.53 9.02
C GLU A 21 -12.10 -6.06 8.11
N LYS A 22 -11.95 -5.47 6.92
CA LYS A 22 -10.89 -5.82 5.96
C LYS A 22 -9.51 -5.49 6.54
N GLU A 23 -9.40 -4.33 7.17
CA GLU A 23 -8.17 -3.90 7.82
C GLU A 23 -7.76 -4.88 8.92
N LYS A 24 -8.69 -5.27 9.82
CA LYS A 24 -8.42 -6.27 10.86
C LYS A 24 -7.93 -7.60 10.27
N TYR A 25 -8.56 -8.07 9.20
CA TYR A 25 -8.17 -9.30 8.51
C TYR A 25 -6.74 -9.21 7.94
N ILE A 26 -6.40 -8.11 7.26
CA ILE A 26 -5.07 -7.90 6.69
C ILE A 26 -4.00 -7.81 7.79
N TRP A 27 -4.25 -7.08 8.88
CA TRP A 27 -3.32 -7.01 10.00
C TRP A 27 -3.13 -8.34 10.72
N GLN A 28 -4.18 -9.14 10.83
CA GLN A 28 -4.07 -10.50 11.34
C GLN A 28 -3.14 -11.34 10.46
N GLN A 29 -3.32 -11.30 9.13
CA GLN A 29 -2.44 -12.03 8.20
C GLN A 29 -0.99 -11.56 8.29
N ILE A 30 -0.76 -10.26 8.45
CA ILE A 30 0.57 -9.65 8.63
C ILE A 30 1.26 -10.21 9.88
N ARG A 31 0.54 -10.28 11.00
CA ARG A 31 1.04 -10.82 12.27
C ARG A 31 1.29 -12.32 12.20
N GLU A 32 0.33 -13.10 11.70
CA GLU A 32 0.45 -14.56 11.58
C GLU A 32 1.61 -15.01 10.69
N ASN A 33 2.04 -14.16 9.75
CA ASN A 33 3.16 -14.42 8.86
C ASN A 33 4.48 -13.78 9.34
N ASN A 34 4.52 -13.21 10.55
CA ASN A 34 5.66 -12.49 11.13
C ASN A 34 6.25 -11.44 10.18
N LEU A 35 5.40 -10.77 9.41
CA LEU A 35 5.87 -9.77 8.44
C LEU A 35 6.36 -8.50 9.13
N GLU A 36 5.83 -8.16 10.30
CA GLU A 36 6.28 -7.00 11.09
C GLU A 36 7.68 -7.19 11.68
N GLU A 37 8.10 -8.44 11.91
CA GLU A 37 9.45 -8.75 12.40
C GLU A 37 10.50 -8.67 11.29
N LYS A 38 10.12 -9.01 10.05
CA LYS A 38 11.02 -9.07 8.90
C LYS A 38 11.01 -7.77 8.08
N HIS A 39 9.89 -7.07 8.04
CA HIS A 39 9.63 -5.94 7.17
C HIS A 39 9.03 -4.78 7.94
N ARG A 40 9.26 -3.57 7.44
CA ARG A 40 8.66 -2.37 8.00
C ARG A 40 7.26 -2.21 7.43
N VAL A 41 6.25 -2.63 8.15
CA VAL A 41 4.85 -2.44 7.76
C VAL A 41 4.40 -1.03 8.16
N ILE A 42 3.81 -0.27 7.22
CA ILE A 42 3.36 1.11 7.44
C ILE A 42 1.93 1.27 6.97
N LYS A 43 1.06 1.78 7.82
CA LYS A 43 -0.30 2.20 7.42
C LYS A 43 -0.23 3.54 6.66
N ILE A 44 -0.90 3.62 5.51
CA ILE A 44 -0.98 4.84 4.69
C ILE A 44 -2.42 5.19 4.35
N GLU A 45 -2.80 6.44 4.52
CA GLU A 45 -4.07 6.97 4.02
C GLU A 45 -4.01 7.15 2.49
N ALA A 46 -4.50 6.15 1.76
CA ALA A 46 -4.39 6.09 0.30
C ALA A 46 -5.74 6.28 -0.42
N ALA A 47 -6.82 6.66 0.28
CA ALA A 47 -8.15 6.88 -0.32
C ALA A 47 -8.15 7.95 -1.42
N MET A 48 -7.23 8.94 -1.33
CA MET A 48 -7.04 9.97 -2.35
C MET A 48 -6.63 9.40 -3.71
N THR A 49 -6.02 8.21 -3.74
CA THR A 49 -5.60 7.55 -4.98
C THR A 49 -6.78 7.37 -5.94
N LEU A 50 -7.92 6.94 -5.44
CA LEU A 50 -9.12 6.71 -6.25
C LEU A 50 -9.62 8.01 -6.89
N LYS A 51 -9.64 9.10 -6.13
CA LYS A 51 -10.03 10.43 -6.62
C LYS A 51 -9.07 10.95 -7.68
N ILE A 52 -7.77 10.75 -7.48
CA ILE A 52 -6.74 11.14 -8.45
C ILE A 52 -6.96 10.36 -9.75
N MET A 53 -7.15 9.05 -9.66
CA MET A 53 -7.38 8.22 -10.84
C MET A 53 -8.61 8.67 -11.64
N GLU A 54 -9.69 9.06 -10.96
CA GLU A 54 -10.88 9.63 -11.59
C GLU A 54 -10.58 10.97 -12.27
N ILE A 55 -9.93 11.91 -11.57
CA ILE A 55 -9.56 13.24 -12.10
C ILE A 55 -8.71 13.14 -13.36
N TYR A 56 -7.74 12.22 -13.38
CA TYR A 56 -6.85 12.01 -14.53
C TYR A 56 -7.44 11.05 -15.58
N GLY A 57 -8.69 10.58 -15.41
CA GLY A 57 -9.35 9.70 -16.37
C GLY A 57 -8.68 8.33 -16.54
N LEU A 58 -7.99 7.83 -15.50
CA LEU A 58 -7.25 6.57 -15.54
C LEU A 58 -8.22 5.38 -15.48
N LYS A 59 -8.59 4.83 -16.63
CA LYS A 59 -9.45 3.65 -16.75
C LYS A 59 -8.63 2.35 -16.69
N VAL A 60 -7.99 2.11 -15.55
CA VAL A 60 -7.21 0.89 -15.33
C VAL A 60 -8.07 -0.23 -14.74
N THR A 61 -7.73 -1.48 -15.07
CA THR A 61 -8.40 -2.67 -14.56
C THR A 61 -7.39 -3.66 -14.01
N THR A 62 -7.76 -4.41 -12.97
CA THR A 62 -6.97 -5.49 -12.40
C THR A 62 -7.75 -6.80 -12.50
N MET A 63 -7.19 -7.80 -13.20
CA MET A 63 -7.89 -9.09 -13.41
C MET A 63 -9.34 -8.92 -13.92
N GLY A 64 -9.57 -7.99 -14.85
CA GLY A 64 -10.90 -7.68 -15.38
C GLY A 64 -11.82 -6.87 -14.46
N ARG A 65 -11.36 -6.49 -13.26
CA ARG A 65 -12.11 -5.67 -12.29
C ARG A 65 -11.70 -4.21 -12.40
N SER A 66 -12.69 -3.33 -12.39
CA SER A 66 -12.53 -1.87 -12.40
C SER A 66 -12.19 -1.32 -11.01
N ILE A 67 -11.89 -0.02 -10.96
CA ILE A 67 -11.58 0.72 -9.73
C ILE A 67 -12.69 0.59 -8.70
N ASP A 68 -13.96 0.65 -9.12
CA ASP A 68 -15.11 0.54 -8.21
C ASP A 68 -15.31 -0.87 -7.65
N GLN A 69 -14.81 -1.89 -8.37
CA GLN A 69 -14.95 -3.29 -7.98
C GLN A 69 -13.81 -3.77 -7.07
N ASP A 70 -12.62 -3.18 -7.17
CA ASP A 70 -11.45 -3.56 -6.35
C ASP A 70 -10.63 -2.35 -5.92
N ARG A 71 -11.26 -1.49 -5.10
CA ARG A 71 -10.72 -0.21 -4.65
C ARG A 71 -9.41 -0.39 -3.89
N GLU A 72 -9.37 -1.36 -2.99
CA GLU A 72 -8.23 -1.63 -2.11
C GLU A 72 -6.98 -2.03 -2.88
N PHE A 73 -7.11 -2.74 -4.01
CA PHE A 73 -5.99 -3.07 -4.89
C PHE A 73 -5.30 -1.80 -5.42
N PHE A 74 -6.07 -0.84 -5.93
CA PHE A 74 -5.51 0.41 -6.45
C PHE A 74 -5.01 1.32 -5.33
N MET A 75 -5.69 1.32 -4.18
CA MET A 75 -5.22 2.03 -2.99
C MET A 75 -3.88 1.48 -2.49
N ALA A 76 -3.61 0.18 -2.61
CA ALA A 76 -2.32 -0.40 -2.22
C ALA A 76 -1.18 0.11 -3.13
N ALA A 77 -1.41 0.19 -4.44
CA ALA A 77 -0.45 0.81 -5.36
C ALA A 77 -0.23 2.29 -5.04
N GLY A 78 -1.30 3.02 -4.74
CA GLY A 78 -1.22 4.42 -4.30
C GLY A 78 -0.48 4.60 -2.98
N ALA A 79 -0.69 3.72 -2.00
CA ALA A 79 0.00 3.71 -0.72
C ALA A 79 1.52 3.59 -0.92
N ALA A 80 1.96 2.72 -1.84
CA ALA A 80 3.37 2.59 -2.19
C ALA A 80 3.94 3.89 -2.80
N GLY A 81 3.22 4.49 -3.74
CA GLY A 81 3.62 5.76 -4.35
C GLY A 81 3.71 6.92 -3.35
N ILE A 82 2.71 7.05 -2.48
CA ILE A 82 2.69 8.06 -1.41
C ILE A 82 3.86 7.86 -0.46
N TYR A 83 4.11 6.62 -0.01
CA TYR A 83 5.22 6.32 0.88
C TYR A 83 6.57 6.66 0.23
N ALA A 84 6.79 6.27 -1.02
CA ALA A 84 8.02 6.56 -1.75
C ALA A 84 8.26 8.08 -1.88
N ALA A 85 7.23 8.85 -2.25
CA ALA A 85 7.30 10.30 -2.32
C ALA A 85 7.62 10.94 -0.96
N GLN A 86 7.03 10.43 0.13
CA GLN A 86 7.32 10.90 1.48
C GLN A 86 8.77 10.64 1.88
N GLN A 87 9.35 9.48 1.54
CA GLN A 87 10.77 9.20 1.82
C GLN A 87 11.68 10.15 1.04
N TYR A 88 11.42 10.33 -0.26
CA TYR A 88 12.19 11.23 -1.11
C TYR A 88 12.20 12.68 -0.58
N LEU A 89 11.04 13.18 -0.15
CA LEU A 89 10.91 14.53 0.41
C LEU A 89 11.64 14.66 1.76
N LYS A 90 11.66 13.62 2.60
CA LYS A 90 12.41 13.61 3.86
C LYS A 90 13.92 13.68 3.61
N GLU A 91 14.43 12.86 2.69
CA GLU A 91 15.85 12.87 2.33
C GLU A 91 16.28 14.21 1.72
N SER A 92 15.42 14.80 0.89
CA SER A 92 15.70 16.12 0.26
C SER A 92 15.79 17.25 1.29
N LYS A 93 15.02 17.18 2.38
CA LYS A 93 15.09 18.15 3.49
C LYS A 93 16.29 17.92 4.40
N ALA A 94 16.72 16.67 4.58
CA ALA A 94 17.87 16.34 5.42
C ALA A 94 19.23 16.74 4.80
N LYS A 95 19.27 16.95 3.48
CA LYS A 95 20.45 17.42 2.74
C LYS A 95 20.57 18.95 2.68
N LYS A 96 19.59 19.69 3.22
CA LYS A 96 19.53 21.16 3.19
C LYS A 96 19.86 21.72 4.56
#